data_AF-A0A6I3KBL8-F1
#
_entry.id   AF-A0A6I3KBL8-F1
#
_cell.length_a   1.000
_cell.length_b   1.000
_cell.length_c   1.000
_cell.angle_alpha   90.00
_cell.angle_beta   90.00
_cell.angle_gamma   90.00
#
_symmetry.space_group_name_H-M   'P 1'
#
loop_
_entity.id
_entity.type
_entity.pdbx_description
1 polymer ?
#
loop_
_entity_poly.entity_id
_entity_poly.type
_entity_poly.pdbx_seq_one_letter_code
_entity_poly.pdbx_strand_id
1 'polypeptide(L)' 'MPPNHKFEIPFDQAAREFYEIEGRYRALLLVTRLPEGMRKRILDAANYARHLAILTEKEAKKK' A
#
# COMPACT_ATOMS: atom_id res chain seq x y z
N MET A 1 -25.50 10.58 -4.66
CA MET A 1 -25.42 9.39 -3.80
C MET A 1 -24.54 9.73 -2.62
N PRO A 2 -24.93 9.49 -1.36
CA PRO A 2 -24.04 9.71 -0.24
C PRO A 2 -22.88 8.70 -0.31
N PRO A 3 -21.69 9.02 0.21
CA PRO A 3 -20.61 8.05 0.32
C PRO A 3 -21.08 6.88 1.18
N ASN A 4 -20.85 5.66 0.73
CA ASN A 4 -21.25 4.45 1.44
C ASN A 4 -20.27 4.24 2.61
N HIS A 5 -20.49 4.93 3.75
CA HIS A 5 -19.62 4.94 4.96
C HIS A 5 -19.51 3.56 5.67
N LYS A 6 -19.94 2.46 5.04
CA LYS A 6 -19.97 1.12 5.66
C LYS A 6 -18.61 0.43 5.75
N PHE A 7 -17.54 1.02 5.22
CA PHE A 7 -16.20 0.42 5.19
C PHE A 7 -15.08 1.40 5.58
N GLU A 8 -15.40 2.44 6.35
CA GLU A 8 -14.34 3.27 6.93
C GLU A 8 -13.55 2.44 7.96
N ILE A 9 -12.27 2.21 7.66
CA ILE A 9 -11.35 1.53 8.57
C ILE A 9 -10.52 2.58 9.34
N PRO A 10 -10.11 2.29 10.59
CA PRO A 10 -9.20 3.16 11.33
C PRO A 10 -7.88 3.37 10.58
N PHE A 11 -7.22 4.51 10.80
CA PHE A 11 -5.94 4.82 10.16
C PHE A 11 -4.86 3.79 10.47
N ASP A 12 -4.81 3.24 11.69
CA ASP A 12 -3.86 2.17 12.03
C ASP A 12 -4.09 0.90 11.19
N GLN A 13 -5.37 0.56 10.94
CA GLN A 13 -5.72 -0.57 10.09
C GLN A 13 -5.36 -0.27 8.63
N ALA A 14 -5.67 0.93 8.12
CA ALA A 14 -5.31 1.34 6.77
C ALA A 14 -3.79 1.33 6.53
N ALA A 15 -2.99 1.80 7.49
CA ALA A 15 -1.54 1.77 7.40
C ALA A 15 -1.00 0.33 7.30
N ARG A 16 -1.56 -0.59 8.08
CA ARG A 16 -1.22 -2.02 8.01
C ARG A 16 -1.53 -2.63 6.65
N GLU A 17 -2.70 -2.35 6.08
CA GLU A 17 -3.08 -2.84 4.75
C GLU A 17 -2.10 -2.33 3.66
N PHE A 18 -1.68 -1.07 3.74
CA PHE A 18 -0.69 -0.53 2.79
C PHE A 18 0.68 -1.22 2.89
N TYR A 19 1.15 -1.54 4.11
CA TYR A 19 2.37 -2.32 4.28
C TYR A 19 2.23 -3.74 3.74
N GLU A 20 1.07 -4.37 3.89
CA GLU A 20 0.82 -5.70 3.33
C GLU A 20 0.84 -5.67 1.79
N ILE A 21 0.24 -4.65 1.18
CA ILE A 21 0.28 -4.43 -0.26
C ILE A 21 1.72 -4.20 -0.75
N GLU A 22 2.52 -3.37 -0.05
CA GLU A 22 3.96 -3.21 -0.34
C GLU A 22 4.66 -4.58 -0.33
N GLY A 23 4.46 -5.36 0.73
CA GLY A 23 5.06 -6.68 0.89
C GLY A 23 4.73 -7.62 -0.26
N ARG A 24 3.46 -7.64 -0.70
CA ARG A 24 3.01 -8.43 -1.86
C ARG A 24 3.69 -7.99 -3.16
N TYR A 25 3.82 -6.69 -3.41
CA TYR A 25 4.54 -6.19 -4.59
C TYR A 25 6.03 -6.55 -4.56
N ARG A 26 6.69 -6.44 -3.39
CA ARG A 26 8.08 -6.86 -3.24
C ARG A 26 8.26 -8.37 -3.45
N ALA A 27 7.34 -9.18 -2.92
CA ALA A 27 7.35 -10.62 -3.12
C ALA A 27 7.28 -10.94 -4.62
N LEU A 28 6.37 -10.30 -5.37
CA LEU A 28 6.26 -10.48 -6.82
C LEU A 28 7.54 -10.17 -7.59
N LEU A 29 8.32 -9.17 -7.16
CA LEU A 29 9.62 -8.85 -7.77
C LEU A 29 10.67 -9.95 -7.54
N LEU A 30 10.62 -10.60 -6.38
CA LEU A 30 11.59 -11.63 -5.98
C LEU A 30 11.25 -13.00 -6.57
N VAL A 31 9.97 -13.38 -6.53
CA VAL A 31 9.54 -14.75 -6.87
C VAL A 31 9.20 -14.95 -8.36
N THR A 32 9.07 -13.87 -9.13
CA THR A 32 8.62 -13.92 -10.53
C THR A 32 9.66 -13.35 -11.49
N ARG A 33 9.90 -14.05 -12.60
CA ARG A 33 10.68 -13.54 -13.74
C ARG A 33 9.82 -12.62 -14.59
N LEU A 34 9.63 -11.40 -14.09
CA LEU A 34 8.87 -10.36 -14.78
C LEU A 34 9.74 -9.62 -15.83
N PRO A 35 9.16 -9.23 -16.97
CA PRO A 35 9.80 -8.30 -17.90
C PRO A 35 10.19 -6.99 -17.22
N GLU A 36 11.25 -6.34 -17.70
CA GLU A 36 11.82 -5.14 -17.06
C GLU A 36 10.80 -3.99 -16.90
N GLY A 37 9.97 -3.74 -17.92
CA GLY A 37 8.91 -2.73 -17.85
C GLY A 37 7.86 -3.03 -16.79
N MET A 38 7.55 -4.30 -16.53
CA MET A 38 6.64 -4.70 -15.45
C MET A 38 7.32 -4.61 -14.08
N ARG A 39 8.60 -5.01 -13.99
CA ARG A 39 9.39 -4.86 -12.76
C ARG A 39 9.41 -3.43 -12.27
N LYS A 40 9.66 -2.47 -13.17
CA LYS A 40 9.65 -1.04 -12.82
C LYS A 40 8.30 -0.60 -12.26
N ARG A 41 7.19 -0.95 -12.94
CA ARG A 41 5.84 -0.61 -12.48
C ARG A 41 5.48 -1.21 -11.13
N ILE A 42 5.86 -2.46 -10.86
CA ILE A 42 5.60 -3.11 -9.57
C ILE A 42 6.46 -2.48 -8.47
N LEU A 43 7.72 -2.13 -8.77
CA LEU A 43 8.57 -1.41 -7.82
C LEU A 43 8.00 -0.03 -7.49
N ASP A 44 7.53 0.70 -8.50
CA ASP A 44 6.87 2.01 -8.31
C ASP A 44 5.61 1.86 -7.45
N ALA A 45 4.79 0.82 -7.71
CA ALA A 45 3.61 0.51 -6.91
C ALA A 45 3.95 0.16 -5.45
N ALA A 46 5.02 -0.62 -5.22
CA ALA A 46 5.51 -0.94 -3.88
C ALA A 46 5.94 0.34 -3.13
N ASN A 47 6.70 1.21 -3.79
CA ASN A 47 7.14 2.48 -3.20
C ASN A 47 5.95 3.40 -2.88
N TYR A 48 4.95 3.43 -3.76
CA TYR A 48 3.75 4.21 -3.54
C TYR A 48 2.91 3.69 -2.37
N ALA A 49 2.71 2.37 -2.27
CA ALA A 49 2.03 1.74 -1.14
C ALA A 49 2.75 2.06 0.19
N ARG A 50 4.08 1.96 0.22
CA ARG A 50 4.88 2.36 1.38
C ARG A 50 4.69 3.84 1.75
N HIS A 51 4.66 4.72 0.76
CA HIS A 51 4.45 6.15 1.01
C HIS A 51 3.08 6.41 1.63
N LEU A 52 2.02 5.76 1.11
CA LEU A 52 0.68 5.83 1.69
C LEU A 52 0.64 5.28 3.11
N ALA A 53 1.34 4.19 3.40
CA ALA A 53 1.44 3.65 4.76
C ALA A 53 2.02 4.69 5.73
N ILE A 54 3.15 5.31 5.37
CA ILE A 54 3.83 6.33 6.20
C ILE A 54 2.94 7.55 6.42
N LEU A 55 2.24 8.03 5.39
CA LEU A 55 1.32 9.16 5.54
C LEU A 55 0.16 8.79 6.47
N THR A 56 -0.38 7.60 6.32
CA THR A 56 -1.49 7.10 7.12
C THR A 56 -1.09 6.92 8.59
N GLU A 57 0.10 6.39 8.87
CA GLU A 57 0.65 6.31 10.24
C GLU A 57 0.82 7.70 10.89
N LYS A 58 1.25 8.69 10.10
CA LYS A 58 1.37 10.07 10.60
C LYS A 58 0.00 10.64 10.97
N GLU A 59 -1.03 10.37 10.18
CA GLU A 59 -2.40 10.78 10.50
C GLU A 59 -2.96 10.01 11.71
N ALA A 60 -2.65 8.73 11.86
CA ALA A 60 -3.03 7.95 13.04
C ALA A 60 -2.45 8.53 14.34
N LYS A 61 -1.17 8.96 14.32
CA LYS A 61 -0.47 9.54 15.48
C LYS A 61 -0.91 10.96 15.86
N LYS A 62 -1.69 11.64 15.00
CA LYS A 62 -2.24 12.97 15.29
C LYS A 62 -3.57 12.91 16.06
N LYS A 63 -4.22 11.74 16.10
CA LYS A 63 -5.40 11.48 16.93
C LYS A 63 -4.99 11.03 18.32
#